data_AF-A0A1Z5HE66-F1
#
_entry.id   AF-A0A1Z5HE66-F1
#
_cell.length_a   1.000
_cell.length_b   1.000
_cell.length_c   1.000
_cell.angle_alpha   90.00
_cell.angle_beta   90.00
_cell.angle_gamma   90.00
#
_symmetry.space_group_name_H-M   'P 1'
#
loop_
_entity.id
_entity.type
_entity.pdbx_description
1 polymer ?
#
loop_
_entity_poly.entity_id
_entity_poly.type
_entity_poly.pdbx_seq_one_letter_code
_entity_poly.pdbx_strand_id
1 'polypeptide(L)' 'MRTINFCDRTGFRIRVSKELRQEFVYICRAQGKTAAQVVREFMAEYADKNRQKIKSDFFEK' A
#
# COMPACT_ATOMS: atom_id res chain seq x y z
N MET A 1 -4.97 -13.28 14.02
CA MET A 1 -5.16 -11.96 13.37
C MET A 1 -3.84 -11.20 13.51
N ARG A 2 -2.93 -11.25 12.52
CA ARG A 2 -1.60 -10.63 12.63
C ARG A 2 -1.65 -9.23 12.03
N THR A 3 -1.48 -8.23 12.87
CA THR A 3 -1.29 -6.82 12.52
C THR A 3 0.02 -6.67 11.76
N ILE A 4 -0.04 -6.01 10.61
CA ILE A 4 1.14 -5.66 9.83
C ILE A 4 1.66 -4.35 10.44
N ASN A 5 2.79 -4.40 11.14
CA ASN A 5 3.41 -3.19 11.71
C ASN A 5 4.25 -2.52 10.63
N PHE A 6 3.91 -1.28 10.30
CA PHE A 6 4.67 -0.41 9.41
C PHE A 6 5.59 0.48 10.27
N CYS A 7 6.84 0.64 9.83
CA CYS A 7 7.91 1.33 10.55
C CYS A 7 7.65 2.85 10.62
N ASP A 8 7.03 3.29 11.71
CA ASP A 8 7.36 4.40 12.63
C ASP A 8 6.06 4.72 13.40
N ARG A 9 5.83 3.91 14.45
CA ARG A 9 4.69 3.94 15.41
C ARG A 9 3.28 4.23 14.87
N THR A 10 2.97 4.01 13.60
CA THR A 10 1.61 4.19 13.05
C THR A 10 1.15 2.91 12.35
N GLY A 11 0.10 2.30 12.90
CA GLY A 11 -0.50 1.08 12.36
C GLY A 11 -1.65 1.40 11.42
N PHE A 12 -1.53 1.01 10.14
CA PHE A 12 -2.61 1.12 9.18
C PHE A 12 -3.35 -0.21 9.04
N ARG A 13 -4.61 -0.27 9.49
CA ARG A 13 -5.42 -1.51 9.48
C ARG A 13 -6.46 -1.45 8.36
N ILE A 14 -6.14 -2.10 7.24
CA ILE A 14 -7.05 -2.21 6.09
C ILE A 14 -7.87 -3.49 6.20
N ARG A 15 -9.19 -3.39 6.00
CA ARG A 15 -10.05 -4.56 5.74
C ARG A 15 -10.13 -4.76 4.23
N VAL A 16 -9.85 -5.97 3.78
CA VAL A 16 -9.91 -6.37 2.38
C VAL A 16 -10.69 -7.66 2.25
N SER A 17 -11.28 -7.90 1.09
CA SER A 17 -11.94 -9.16 0.76
C SER A 17 -10.96 -10.34 0.86
N LYS A 18 -11.48 -11.52 1.24
CA LYS A 18 -10.68 -12.73 1.47
C LYS A 18 -9.92 -13.16 0.21
N GLU A 19 -10.56 -13.06 -0.95
CA GLU A 19 -10.02 -13.43 -2.25
C GLU A 19 -8.82 -12.55 -2.63
N LEU A 20 -9.01 -11.23 -2.61
CA LEU A 20 -7.95 -10.23 -2.82
C LEU A 20 -6.75 -10.45 -1.89
N ARG A 21 -7.00 -10.77 -0.62
CA ARG A 21 -5.93 -11.09 0.33
C ARG A 21 -5.15 -12.34 -0.08
N GLN A 22 -5.84 -13.39 -0.53
CA GLN A 22 -5.19 -14.65 -0.92
C GLN A 22 -4.32 -14.47 -2.14
N GLU A 23 -4.84 -13.81 -3.17
CA GLU A 23 -4.12 -13.52 -4.40
C GLU A 23 -2.89 -12.62 -4.14
N PHE A 24 -3.08 -11.53 -3.37
CA PHE A 24 -1.99 -10.63 -3.04
C PHE A 24 -0.87 -11.32 -2.25
N VAL A 25 -1.23 -12.17 -1.27
CA VAL A 25 -0.25 -12.93 -0.48
C VAL A 25 0.46 -13.97 -1.35
N TYR A 26 -0.24 -14.60 -2.29
CA TYR A 26 0.35 -15.56 -3.23
C TYR A 26 1.43 -14.89 -4.10
N ILE A 27 1.10 -13.73 -4.69
CA ILE A 27 2.04 -12.97 -5.52
C ILE A 27 3.23 -12.46 -4.69
N CYS A 28 3.00 -11.93 -3.50
CA CYS A 28 4.07 -11.48 -2.61
C CYS A 28 5.05 -12.61 -2.28
N ARG A 29 4.52 -13.82 -2.01
CA ARG A 29 5.32 -15.01 -1.74
C ARG A 29 6.13 -15.43 -2.96
N ALA A 30 5.55 -15.40 -4.16
CA ALA A 30 6.25 -15.73 -5.39
C ALA A 30 7.41 -14.77 -5.67
N GLN A 31 7.28 -13.50 -5.27
CA GLN A 31 8.34 -12.49 -5.39
C GLN A 31 9.34 -12.50 -4.22
N GLY A 32 9.15 -13.35 -3.21
CA GLY A 32 10.01 -13.41 -2.02
C GLY A 32 9.93 -12.17 -1.11
N LYS A 33 8.95 -11.28 -1.33
CA LYS A 33 8.78 -10.04 -0.55
C LYS A 33 7.70 -10.21 0.52
N THR A 34 7.86 -9.52 1.64
CA THR A 34 6.79 -9.45 2.64
C THR A 34 5.65 -8.57 2.13
N ALA A 35 4.40 -8.93 2.43
CA ALA A 35 3.24 -8.11 2.08
C ALA A 35 3.36 -6.66 2.61
N ALA A 36 3.98 -6.49 3.80
CA ALA A 36 4.26 -5.17 4.37
C ALA A 36 5.20 -4.32 3.51
N GLN A 37 6.19 -4.95 2.86
CA GLN A 37 7.14 -4.27 1.99
C GLN A 37 6.50 -3.86 0.68
N VAL A 38 5.74 -4.78 0.05
CA VAL A 38 5.02 -4.48 -1.21
C VAL A 38 4.01 -3.36 -1.02
N VAL A 39 3.27 -3.36 0.09
CA VAL A 39 2.31 -2.28 0.39
C VAL A 39 3.02 -0.94 0.59
N ARG A 40 4.21 -0.90 1.21
CA ARG A 40 4.99 0.34 1.36
C ARG A 40 5.44 0.89 0.01
N GLU A 41 6.04 0.03 -0.82
CA GLU A 41 6.50 0.39 -2.16
C GLU A 41 5.32 0.91 -2.98
N PHE A 42 4.19 0.20 -2.95
CA PHE A 42 2.97 0.60 -3.65
C PHE A 42 2.40 1.93 -3.16
N MET A 43 2.34 2.15 -1.83
CA MET A 43 1.87 3.41 -1.26
C MET A 43 2.75 4.60 -1.66
N ALA A 44 4.07 4.43 -1.62
CA ALA A 44 5.02 5.46 -2.02
C ALA A 44 4.86 5.81 -3.50
N GLU A 45 4.80 4.78 -4.36
CA GLU A 45 4.65 4.96 -5.80
C GLU A 45 3.28 5.57 -6.17
N TYR A 46 2.21 5.16 -5.49
CA TYR A 46 0.88 5.74 -5.65
C TYR A 46 0.83 7.20 -5.21
N ALA A 47 1.45 7.53 -4.07
CA ALA A 47 1.53 8.91 -3.60
C ALA A 47 2.33 9.80 -4.56
N ASP A 48 3.44 9.30 -5.09
CA ASP A 48 4.28 10.06 -6.03
C ASP A 48 3.56 10.32 -7.37
N LYS A 49 2.91 9.28 -7.94
CA LYS A 49 2.09 9.40 -9.16
C LYS A 49 0.95 10.40 -9.00
N ASN A 50 0.28 10.41 -7.85
CA ASN A 50 -0.87 11.29 -7.62
C ASN A 50 -0.50 12.67 -7.05
N ARG A 51 0.71 12.86 -6.51
CA ARG A 51 1.19 14.17 -6.04
C ARG A 51 1.19 15.20 -7.17
N GLN A 52 1.48 14.78 -8.40
CA GLN A 52 1.45 15.67 -9.56
C GLN A 52 0.02 16.08 -9.94
N LYS A 53 -0.93 15.14 -9.88
CA LYS A 53 -2.36 15.41 -10.14
C LYS A 53 -2.97 16.32 -9.08
N ILE A 54 -2.69 16.06 -7.81
CA ILE A 54 -3.20 16.89 -6.70
C ILE A 54 -2.64 18.31 -6.79
N LYS A 55 -1.38 18.48 -7.22
CA LYS A 55 -0.82 19.83 -7.46
C LYS A 55 -1.51 20.56 -8.59
N SER A 56 -1.83 19.90 -9.71
CA SER A 56 -2.55 20.56 -10.81
C SER A 56 -3.97 20.96 -10.39
N ASP A 57 -4.66 20.14 -9.61
CA ASP A 57 -6.00 20.46 -9.08
C ASP A 57 -5.97 21.61 -8.04
N PHE A 58 -4.82 21.88 -7.40
CA PHE A 58 -4.69 22.94 -6.39
C PHE A 58 -4.42 24.34 -6.97
N PHE A 59 -4.00 24.44 -8.24
CA PHE A 59 -3.77 25.73 -8.92
C PHE A 59 -5.00 26.23 -9.69
N GLU A 60 -6.10 25.48 -9.72
CA GLU A 60 -7.33 25.83 -10.44
C GLU A 60 -8.42 26.43 -9.51
N LYS A 61 -8.00 27.18 -8.48
CA LYS A 61 -8.89 28.01 -7.65
C LYS A 61 -8.38 29.42 -7.48
#